data_AF-A0A536QY02-F1
#
_entry.id   AF-A0A536QY02-F1
#
_cell.length_a   1.000
_cell.length_b   1.000
_cell.length_c   1.000
_cell.angle_alpha   90.00
_cell.angle_beta   90.00
_cell.angle_gamma   90.00
#
_symmetry.space_group_name_H-M   'P 1'
#
loop_
_entity.id
_entity.type
_entity.pdbx_description
1 polymer ?
#
loop_
_entity_poly.entity_id
_entity_poly.type
_entity_poly.pdbx_seq_one_letter_code
_entity_poly.pdbx_strand_id
1 'polypeptide(L)' 'MKMVVAIVHPEDAGALVDALTDKDFRVTRLHSQGGFLKQSHATILAGVEEAQVDDVIATIRETCHARSQFINP' A
#
# COMPACT_ATOMS: atom_id res chain seq x y z
N MET A 1 10.38 -14.88 -7.47
CA MET A 1 9.35 -14.66 -6.42
C MET A 1 9.84 -13.77 -5.27
N LYS A 2 9.07 -12.72 -4.98
CA LYS A 2 9.22 -11.79 -3.83
C LYS A 2 7.84 -11.50 -3.22
N MET A 3 7.84 -10.99 -1.99
CA MET A 3 6.64 -10.50 -1.32
C MET A 3 6.83 -9.01 -1.05
N VAL A 4 5.94 -8.18 -1.60
CA VAL A 4 5.86 -6.75 -1.29
C VAL A 4 4.83 -6.58 -0.18
N VAL A 5 5.25 -5.93 0.91
CA VAL A 5 4.39 -5.54 2.03
C VAL A 5 4.35 -4.02 2.08
N ALA A 6 3.25 -3.43 1.62
CA ALA A 6 3.08 -1.98 1.60
C ALA A 6 2.11 -1.55 2.71
N ILE A 7 2.58 -0.68 3.61
CA ILE A 7 1.73 -0.05 4.63
C ILE A 7 1.40 1.36 4.13
N VAL A 8 0.13 1.62 3.87
CA VAL A 8 -0.35 2.85 3.24
C VAL A 8 -1.50 3.48 4.03
N HIS A 9 -1.80 4.73 3.73
CA HIS A 9 -2.96 5.42 4.28
C HIS A 9 -4.27 4.77 3.78
N PRO A 10 -5.30 4.61 4.64
CA PRO A 10 -6.58 4.00 4.23
C PRO A 10 -7.25 4.70 3.05
N GLU A 11 -7.04 6.01 2.91
CA GLU A 11 -7.53 6.85 1.83
C GLU A 11 -6.94 6.48 0.45
N ASP A 12 -5.68 6.03 0.42
CA ASP A 12 -5.00 5.65 -0.84
C ASP A 12 -5.18 4.17 -1.17
N ALA A 13 -5.57 3.37 -0.18
CA ALA A 13 -5.58 1.91 -0.28
C ALA A 13 -6.52 1.38 -1.37
N GLY A 14 -7.65 2.06 -1.61
CA GLY A 14 -8.57 1.69 -2.69
C GLY A 14 -7.93 1.89 -4.07
N ALA A 15 -7.47 3.12 -4.34
CA ALA A 15 -6.81 3.47 -5.60
C ALA A 15 -5.57 2.60 -5.87
N LEU A 16 -4.78 2.29 -4.84
CA LEU A 16 -3.63 1.39 -4.98
C LEU A 16 -4.06 -0.04 -5.37
N VAL A 17 -5.10 -0.58 -4.74
CA VAL A 17 -5.61 -1.92 -5.07
C VAL A 17 -6.08 -1.94 -6.52
N ASP A 18 -6.90 -0.97 -6.92
CA ASP A 18 -7.45 -0.88 -8.28
C ASP A 18 -6.32 -0.79 -9.32
N ALA A 19 -5.34 0.11 -9.12
CA ALA A 19 -4.21 0.28 -10.01
C ALA A 19 -3.29 -0.95 -10.13
N LEU A 20 -3.14 -1.71 -9.04
CA LEU A 20 -2.39 -2.97 -9.07
C LEU A 20 -3.18 -4.07 -9.78
N THR A 21 -4.48 -4.18 -9.53
CA THR A 21 -5.34 -5.17 -10.20
C THR A 21 -5.50 -4.91 -11.69
N ASP A 22 -5.54 -3.64 -12.12
CA ASP A 22 -5.58 -3.24 -13.53
C ASP A 22 -4.30 -3.64 -14.29
N LYS A 23 -3.19 -3.83 -13.57
CA LYS A 23 -1.91 -4.35 -14.08
C LYS A 23 -1.75 -5.86 -13.86
N ASP A 24 -2.86 -6.58 -13.62
CA ASP A 24 -2.92 -8.03 -13.36
C ASP A 24 -2.17 -8.51 -12.10
N PHE A 25 -1.81 -7.61 -11.17
CA PHE A 25 -1.23 -8.02 -9.90
C PHE A 25 -2.31 -8.54 -8.95
N ARG A 26 -2.02 -9.68 -8.31
CA ARG A 26 -2.85 -10.23 -7.24
C ARG A 26 -2.42 -9.67 -5.90
N VAL A 27 -3.36 -9.05 -5.20
CA VAL A 27 -3.10 -8.41 -3.91
C VAL A 27 -4.12 -8.83 -2.84
N THR A 28 -3.68 -8.82 -1.60
CA THR A 28 -4.55 -8.98 -0.42
C THR A 28 -4.45 -7.73 0.43
N ARG A 29 -5.59 -7.11 0.72
CA ARG A 29 -5.67 -5.97 1.63
C ARG A 29 -6.04 -6.43 3.04
N LEU A 30 -5.31 -5.92 4.03
CA LEU A 30 -5.56 -6.13 5.45
C LEU A 30 -5.81 -4.78 6.13
N HIS A 31 -6.72 -4.76 7.09
CA HIS A 31 -6.83 -3.65 8.03
C HIS A 31 -5.72 -3.74 9.07
N SER A 32 -4.99 -2.65 9.29
CA SER A 32 -3.90 -2.59 10.26
C SER A 32 -3.94 -1.30 11.07
N GLN A 33 -3.18 -1.25 12.17
CA GLN A 33 -3.05 -0.08 13.02
C GLN A 33 -1.57 0.19 13.29
N GLY A 34 -1.16 1.45 13.18
CA GLY A 34 0.21 1.88 13.44
C GLY A 34 0.51 1.88 14.93
N GLY A 35 1.60 1.25 15.35
CA GLY A 35 1.93 1.13 16.79
C GLY A 35 2.24 2.46 17.49
N PHE A 36 2.75 3.45 16.76
CA PHE A 36 3.15 4.75 17.32
C PHE A 36 1.95 5.69 17.48
N LEU A 37 1.27 6.02 16.38
CA LEU A 37 0.14 6.96 16.39
C LEU A 37 -1.20 6.29 16.76
N LYS A 38 -1.25 4.96 16.86
CA LYS A 38 -2.48 4.17 17.05
C LYS A 38 -3.56 4.49 16.00
N GLN A 39 -3.15 4.94 14.82
CA GLN A 39 -4.03 5.28 13.72
C GLN A 39 -4.23 4.08 12.79
N SER A 40 -5.40 4.03 12.16
CA SER A 40 -5.70 3.00 11.17
C SER A 40 -4.87 3.20 9.90
N HIS A 41 -4.35 2.10 9.39
CA HIS A 41 -3.68 2.00 8.10
C HIS A 41 -4.29 0.84 7.30
N ALA A 42 -3.87 0.73 6.04
CA ALA A 42 -4.09 -0.45 5.23
C ALA A 42 -2.74 -1.11 4.92
N THR A 43 -2.68 -2.43 5.06
CA THR A 43 -1.53 -3.22 4.62
C THR A 43 -1.89 -3.97 3.36
N ILE A 44 -1.15 -3.76 2.28
CA ILE A 44 -1.31 -4.46 1.00
C ILE A 44 -0.18 -5.48 0.89
N LEU A 45 -0.56 -6.73 0.63
CA LEU A 45 0.36 -7.85 0.38
C LEU A 45 0.29 -8.21 -1.10
N ALA A 46 1.42 -8.19 -1.80
CA ALA A 46 1.51 -8.56 -3.21
C ALA A 46 2.65 -9.57 -3.42
N GLY A 47 2.30 -10.78 -3.86
CA GLY A 47 3.27 -11.79 -4.29
C GLY A 47 3.58 -11.60 -5.77
N VAL A 48 4.82 -11.28 -6.10
CA VAL A 48 5.24 -10.94 -7.48
C VAL A 48 6.54 -11.61 -7.87
N GLU A 49 6.81 -11.68 -9.17
CA GLU A 49 8.13 -12.08 -9.64
C GLU A 49 9.16 -10.99 -9.37
N GLU A 50 10.44 -11.40 -9.29
CA GLU A 50 11.53 -10.47 -8.95
C GLU A 50 11.65 -9.33 -9.97
N ALA A 51 11.42 -9.62 -11.25
CA ALA A 51 11.43 -8.62 -12.32
C ALA A 51 10.28 -7.61 -12.24
N GLN A 52 9.21 -7.91 -11.49
CA GLN A 52 8.01 -7.07 -11.40
C GLN A 52 7.98 -6.19 -10.14
N VAL A 53 8.98 -6.32 -9.25
CA VAL A 53 9.02 -5.58 -7.99
C VAL A 53 9.02 -4.07 -8.22
N ASP A 54 9.81 -3.60 -9.20
CA ASP A 54 9.93 -2.18 -9.50
C ASP A 54 8.62 -1.59 -10.04
N ASP A 55 7.84 -2.35 -10.81
CA ASP A 55 6.53 -1.93 -11.32
C ASP A 55 5.51 -1.75 -10.18
N VAL A 56 5.54 -2.65 -9.19
CA VAL A 56 4.70 -2.52 -7.98
C VAL A 56 5.12 -1.29 -7.18
N ILE A 57 6.43 -1.07 -6.99
CA ILE A 57 6.95 0.10 -6.27
C ILE A 57 6.58 1.40 -6.99
N ALA A 58 6.67 1.44 -8.33
CA ALA A 58 6.28 2.59 -9.14
C ALA A 58 4.78 2.89 -8.96
N THR A 59 3.93 1.87 -9.05
CA THR A 59 2.49 2.01 -8.84
C THR A 59 2.17 2.56 -7.45
N ILE A 60 2.83 2.06 -6.40
CA ILE A 60 2.68 2.59 -5.03
C ILE A 60 3.05 4.08 -4.96
N ARG A 61 4.12 4.52 -5.64
CA ARG A 61 4.54 5.92 -5.64
C ARG A 61 3.57 6.84 -6.38
N GLU A 62 2.92 6.32 -7.42
CA GLU A 62 1.92 7.05 -8.20
C GLU A 62 0.62 7.25 -7.42
N THR A 63 0.21 6.25 -6.64
CA THR A 63 -1.09 6.28 -5.94
C THR A 63 -1.03 6.76 -4.49
N CYS A 64 0.13 6.62 -3.82
CA CYS A 64 0.26 6.92 -2.40
C CYS A 64 1.16 8.14 -2.17
N HIS A 65 0.70 9.06 -1.33
CA HIS A 65 1.42 10.30 -1.06
C HIS A 65 1.59 10.53 0.44
N ALA A 66 2.73 11.12 0.81
CA ALA A 66 2.97 11.55 2.18
C ALA A 66 1.99 12.67 2.56
N ARG A 67 1.40 12.56 3.75
CA ARG A 67 0.51 13.56 4.31
C ARG A 67 1.02 14.03 5.65
N SER A 68 0.97 15.34 5.88
CA SER A 68 1.12 15.91 7.21
C SER A 68 -0.24 15.90 7.89
N GLN A 69 -0.32 15.30 9.08
CA GLN A 69 -1.53 15.30 9.90
C GLN A 69 -1.28 16.07 11.19
N PHE A 70 -2.22 16.93 11.55
CA PHE A 70 -2.24 17.58 12.86
C PHE A 70 -2.72 16.58 13.91
N ILE A 71 -1.91 16.37 14.95
CA ILE A 71 -2.29 15.56 16.10
C ILE A 71 -2.74 16.53 17.18
N ASN A 72 -4.01 16.43 17.58
CA ASN A 72 -4.50 17.17 18.74
C ASN A 72 -4.03 16.43 20.02
N PRO A 73 -3.35 17.11 20.96
CA PRO A 73 -2.85 16.50 22.19
C PRO A 73 -3.93 15.87 23.07
#